data_AF-H2BRT2-F1
#
_entry.id   AF-H2BRT2-F1
#
_cell.length_a   1.000
_cell.length_b   1.000
_cell.length_c   1.000
_cell.angle_alpha   90.00
_cell.angle_beta   90.00
_cell.angle_gamma   90.00
#
_symmetry.space_group_name_H-M   'P 1'
#
loop_
_entity.id
_entity.type
_entity.pdbx_description
1 polymer ?
#
loop_
_entity_poly.entity_id
_entity_poly.type
_entity_poly.pdbx_seq_one_letter_code
_entity_poly.pdbx_strand_id
1 'polypeptide(L)'
;MRLSHKNYDPAKSLITPPLASYKSGLTDYELITLYNRIPASTKPILFPNNMNLITPLIHPDWVSFMLGIPKEYRKNSFLFKKIILNKNYDLDIPCKNNLGLKLYNNNRIAHLLAKAKIKSRLELSRLLRNYHVPPLGINYLYYPEAIRQNLSLKNAVEEACVSLSNRNVVPWLSPKKIFSDHLKRKSDYSEALLILLGLEVNLRAEI
;
A
#
# COMPACT_ATOMS: atom_id res chain seq x y z
N MET A 1 -7.19 -5.67 17.21
CA MET A 1 -6.36 -6.52 16.32
C MET A 1 -4.94 -5.99 16.38
N ARG A 2 -4.02 -6.72 17.02
CA ARG A 2 -2.60 -6.32 17.05
C ARG A 2 -2.05 -6.54 15.64
N LEU A 3 -1.71 -5.47 14.92
CA LEU A 3 -1.18 -5.54 13.54
C LEU A 3 0.19 -6.24 13.49
N SER A 4 0.83 -6.39 14.63
CA SER A 4 2.10 -7.08 14.80
C SER A 4 1.98 -8.20 15.83
N HIS A 5 2.77 -9.26 15.63
CA HIS A 5 2.87 -10.39 16.55
C HIS A 5 3.28 -9.91 17.96
N LYS A 6 2.86 -10.59 19.04
CA LYS A 6 3.20 -10.18 20.44
C LYS A 6 4.72 -10.05 20.68
N ASN A 7 5.52 -10.73 19.86
CA ASN A 7 6.98 -10.73 19.94
C ASN A 7 7.64 -9.92 18.81
N TYR A 8 6.87 -9.11 18.07
CA TYR A 8 7.43 -8.24 17.04
C TYR A 8 8.15 -7.06 17.70
N ASP A 9 9.47 -7.06 17.57
CA ASP A 9 10.32 -5.97 17.99
C ASP A 9 10.82 -5.24 16.73
N PRO A 10 10.34 -4.02 16.45
CA PRO A 10 10.78 -3.27 15.29
C PRO A 10 12.29 -2.97 15.34
N ALA A 11 12.89 -2.85 16.53
CA ALA A 11 14.32 -2.61 16.68
C ALA A 11 15.15 -3.85 16.31
N LYS A 12 14.62 -5.08 16.46
CA LYS A 12 15.25 -6.30 15.95
C LYS A 12 15.12 -6.47 14.43
N SER A 13 14.11 -5.83 13.83
CA SER A 13 13.93 -5.82 12.36
C SER A 13 14.83 -4.80 11.66
N LEU A 14 15.33 -3.81 12.41
CA LEU A 14 16.41 -2.94 11.96
C LEU A 14 17.68 -3.79 11.88
N ILE A 15 17.99 -4.25 10.68
CA ILE A 15 19.34 -4.73 10.39
C ILE A 15 20.25 -3.54 10.66
N THR A 16 21.02 -3.60 11.75
CA THR A 16 22.13 -2.70 12.00
C THR A 16 23.18 -3.04 10.95
N PRO A 17 23.40 -2.20 9.93
CA PRO A 17 24.38 -2.55 8.92
C PRO A 17 25.77 -2.52 9.56
N PRO A 18 26.75 -3.27 9.04
CA PRO A 18 28.12 -2.77 9.08
C PRO A 18 28.13 -1.50 8.18
N LEU A 19 27.67 -0.38 8.73
CA LEU A 19 27.56 0.93 8.05
C LEU A 19 28.90 1.40 7.47
N ALA A 20 30.01 0.82 7.92
CA ALA A 20 31.35 1.22 7.53
C ALA A 20 31.78 0.72 6.13
N SER A 21 31.16 -0.31 5.54
CA SER A 21 31.68 -0.92 4.29
C SER A 21 30.92 -0.53 3.02
N TYR A 22 29.64 -0.16 3.09
CA TYR A 22 28.88 0.31 1.92
C TYR A 22 29.07 1.82 1.71
N LYS A 23 30.24 2.16 1.16
CA LYS A 23 30.68 3.49 0.73
C LYS A 23 29.62 4.25 -0.09
N SER A 24 29.34 5.50 0.34
CA SER A 24 29.04 6.73 -0.43
C SER A 24 28.06 6.75 -1.62
N GLY A 25 27.31 5.68 -1.93
CA GLY A 25 26.49 5.60 -3.16
C GLY A 25 25.02 5.26 -2.99
N LEU A 26 24.58 4.86 -1.79
CA LEU A 26 23.18 4.49 -1.53
C LEU A 26 22.35 5.72 -1.18
N THR A 27 21.09 5.72 -1.60
CA THR A 27 20.12 6.76 -1.21
C THR A 27 19.45 6.39 0.12
N ASP A 28 19.01 7.40 0.87
CA ASP A 28 18.26 7.20 2.12
C ASP A 28 17.04 6.29 1.92
N TYR A 29 16.38 6.42 0.77
CA TYR A 29 15.26 5.56 0.40
C TYR A 29 15.66 4.08 0.28
N GLU A 30 16.83 3.78 -0.29
CA GLU A 30 17.33 2.41 -0.42
C GLU A 30 17.71 1.82 0.94
N LEU A 31 18.34 2.62 1.80
CA LEU A 31 18.66 2.23 3.17
C LEU A 31 17.40 1.89 3.96
N ILE A 32 16.39 2.76 3.94
CA ILE A 32 15.09 2.53 4.60
C ILE A 32 14.39 1.30 4.00
N THR A 33 14.47 1.11 2.69
CA THR A 33 13.81 -0.02 2.04
C THR A 33 14.44 -1.35 2.42
N LEU A 34 15.78 -1.45 2.38
CA LEU A 34 16.51 -2.67 2.67
C LEU A 34 16.47 -3.07 4.14
N TYR A 35 16.63 -2.11 5.03
CA TYR A 35 16.85 -2.38 6.45
C TYR A 35 15.61 -2.21 7.32
N ASN A 36 14.54 -1.62 6.78
CA ASN A 36 13.29 -1.46 7.51
C ASN A 36 12.13 -2.10 6.74
N ARG A 37 11.81 -1.62 5.53
CA ARG A 37 10.59 -2.06 4.82
C ARG A 37 10.62 -3.53 4.41
N ILE A 38 11.70 -4.02 3.84
CA ILE A 38 11.74 -5.42 3.35
C ILE A 38 11.66 -6.41 4.53
N PRO A 39 12.48 -6.28 5.59
CA PRO A 39 12.41 -7.17 6.76
C PRO A 39 11.09 -7.06 7.51
N ALA A 40 10.59 -5.84 7.75
CA ALA A 40 9.37 -5.59 8.52
C ALA A 40 8.09 -5.99 7.77
N SER A 41 8.03 -5.71 6.46
CA SER A 41 6.78 -5.84 5.70
C SER A 41 6.59 -7.20 5.04
N THR A 42 7.68 -7.88 4.67
CA THR A 42 7.55 -9.02 3.75
C THR A 42 7.32 -10.32 4.49
N LYS A 43 8.00 -10.55 5.62
CA LYS A 43 7.97 -11.86 6.29
C LYS A 43 6.86 -11.98 7.34
N PRO A 44 6.79 -11.13 8.38
CA PRO A 44 5.83 -11.36 9.46
C PRO A 44 4.38 -10.94 9.12
N ILE A 45 4.18 -10.05 8.14
CA ILE A 45 2.85 -9.53 7.79
C ILE A 45 2.13 -10.43 6.79
N LEU A 46 2.85 -10.95 5.79
CA LEU A 46 2.24 -11.67 4.67
C LEU A 46 2.23 -13.20 4.85
N PHE A 47 3.11 -13.73 5.69
CA PHE A 47 3.31 -15.18 5.82
C PHE A 47 3.24 -15.59 7.31
N PRO A 48 2.18 -16.29 7.75
CA PRO A 48 2.16 -16.89 9.09
C PRO A 48 3.37 -17.80 9.33
N ASN A 49 3.79 -17.92 10.60
CA ASN A 49 5.09 -18.45 11.07
C ASN A 49 5.46 -19.90 10.66
N ASN A 50 4.65 -20.58 9.86
CA ASN A 50 4.82 -21.98 9.48
C ASN A 50 5.16 -22.21 7.99
N MET A 51 5.38 -21.16 7.19
CA MET A 51 5.78 -21.31 5.80
C MET A 51 7.29 -21.19 5.58
N ASN A 52 7.83 -22.11 4.78
CA ASN A 52 9.19 -22.00 4.25
C ASN A 52 9.21 -21.02 3.08
N LEU A 53 9.68 -19.79 3.33
CA LEU A 53 9.64 -18.73 2.35
C LEU A 53 10.93 -18.68 1.54
N ILE A 54 10.81 -18.82 0.21
CA ILE A 54 11.92 -18.65 -0.72
C ILE A 54 11.85 -17.23 -1.30
N THR A 55 12.82 -16.38 -0.94
CA THR A 55 12.91 -14.99 -1.41
C THR A 55 14.16 -14.75 -2.27
N PRO A 56 14.17 -15.18 -3.54
CA PRO A 56 15.39 -15.13 -4.36
C PRO A 56 15.88 -13.69 -4.59
N LEU A 57 14.95 -12.71 -4.66
CA LEU A 57 15.28 -11.29 -4.81
C LEU A 57 15.80 -10.61 -3.53
N ILE A 58 15.78 -11.32 -2.40
CA ILE A 58 16.34 -10.85 -1.12
C ILE A 58 17.60 -11.66 -0.75
N HIS A 59 18.04 -12.57 -1.63
CA HIS A 59 19.27 -13.33 -1.41
C HIS A 59 20.46 -12.37 -1.25
N PRO A 60 21.35 -12.58 -0.25
CA PRO A 60 22.47 -11.66 0.02
C PRO A 60 23.33 -11.35 -1.20
N ASP A 61 23.62 -12.36 -2.04
CA ASP A 61 24.41 -12.17 -3.26
C ASP A 61 23.69 -11.29 -4.29
N TRP A 62 22.39 -11.48 -4.45
CA TRP A 62 21.58 -10.67 -5.36
C TRP A 62 21.50 -9.22 -4.87
N VAL A 63 21.27 -9.03 -3.57
CA VAL A 63 21.25 -7.70 -2.96
C VAL A 63 22.62 -7.02 -3.10
N SER A 64 23.70 -7.74 -2.81
CA SER A 64 25.07 -7.22 -2.95
C SER A 64 25.40 -6.83 -4.38
N PHE A 65 25.05 -7.69 -5.36
CA PHE A 65 25.15 -7.36 -6.78
C PHE A 65 24.36 -6.11 -7.11
N MET A 66 23.07 -6.08 -6.78
CA MET A 66 22.17 -4.97 -7.11
C MET A 66 22.61 -3.65 -6.48
N LEU A 67 23.23 -3.66 -5.29
CA LEU A 67 23.72 -2.46 -4.62
C LEU A 67 25.13 -2.05 -5.05
N GLY A 68 25.94 -2.98 -5.53
CA GLY A 68 27.27 -2.69 -6.10
C GLY A 68 27.22 -1.98 -7.46
N ILE A 69 26.04 -1.95 -8.09
CA ILE A 69 25.82 -1.31 -9.39
C ILE A 69 25.77 0.23 -9.25
N PRO A 70 26.30 0.99 -10.23
CA PRO A 70 26.20 2.45 -10.22
C PRO A 70 24.75 2.96 -10.16
N LYS A 71 24.54 4.09 -9.49
CA LYS A 71 23.21 4.61 -9.14
C LYS A 71 22.31 4.83 -10.36
N GLU A 72 22.87 5.26 -11.47
CA GLU A 72 22.17 5.48 -12.74
C GLU A 72 21.46 4.22 -13.26
N TYR A 73 22.03 3.04 -13.02
CA TYR A 73 21.44 1.76 -13.40
C TYR A 73 20.43 1.22 -12.37
N ARG A 74 20.54 1.65 -11.10
CA ARG A 74 19.59 1.32 -10.03
C ARG A 74 18.34 2.21 -10.05
N LYS A 75 18.49 3.47 -10.47
CA LYS A 75 17.41 4.48 -10.49
C LYS A 75 16.18 3.95 -11.23
N ASN A 76 15.00 4.12 -10.63
CA ASN A 76 13.72 3.66 -11.17
C ASN A 76 13.70 2.15 -11.52
N SER A 77 14.56 1.36 -10.86
CA SER A 77 14.75 -0.07 -11.10
C SER A 77 15.14 -0.38 -12.55
N PHE A 78 15.93 0.48 -13.20
CA PHE A 78 16.23 0.38 -14.64
C PHE A 78 16.88 -0.96 -15.03
N LEU A 79 18.03 -1.30 -14.43
CA LEU A 79 18.73 -2.54 -14.76
C LEU A 79 17.92 -3.77 -14.34
N PHE A 80 17.23 -3.71 -13.20
CA PHE A 80 16.31 -4.76 -12.77
C PHE A 80 15.26 -5.05 -13.84
N LYS A 81 14.56 -4.01 -14.33
CA LYS A 81 13.57 -4.15 -15.41
C LYS A 81 14.19 -4.75 -16.67
N LYS A 82 15.41 -4.34 -17.05
CA LYS A 82 16.14 -4.90 -18.20
C LYS A 82 16.44 -6.39 -18.03
N ILE A 83 16.97 -6.81 -16.88
CA ILE A 83 17.27 -8.23 -16.60
C ILE A 83 16.00 -9.06 -16.73
N ILE A 84 14.92 -8.59 -16.11
CA ILE A 84 13.62 -9.26 -16.09
C ILE A 84 13.01 -9.38 -17.50
N LEU A 85 13.07 -8.31 -18.30
CA LEU A 85 12.57 -8.31 -19.67
C LEU A 85 13.43 -9.18 -20.61
N ASN A 86 14.75 -9.23 -20.40
CA ASN A 86 15.65 -10.00 -21.25
C ASN A 86 15.53 -11.52 -21.05
N LYS A 87 15.00 -11.96 -19.91
CA LYS A 87 14.78 -13.39 -19.63
C LYS A 87 13.60 -14.01 -20.39
N ASN A 88 12.95 -13.23 -21.26
CA ASN A 88 11.83 -13.66 -22.11
C ASN A 88 10.70 -14.35 -21.33
N TYR A 89 10.53 -13.96 -20.07
CA TYR A 89 9.33 -14.29 -19.33
C TYR A 89 8.15 -13.56 -19.99
N ASP A 90 7.01 -14.22 -20.10
CA ASP A 90 5.75 -13.59 -20.51
C ASP A 90 5.29 -12.63 -19.41
N LEU A 91 5.95 -11.47 -19.37
CA LEU A 91 5.68 -10.37 -18.45
C LEU A 91 4.85 -9.31 -19.13
N ASP A 92 3.96 -9.76 -20.02
CA ASP A 92 2.91 -8.96 -20.63
C ASP A 92 1.79 -8.62 -19.63
N ILE A 93 2.19 -8.33 -18.39
CA ILE A 93 1.28 -8.08 -17.29
C ILE A 93 1.20 -6.56 -17.12
N PRO A 94 -0.02 -5.98 -17.17
CA PRO A 94 -0.21 -4.56 -16.93
C PRO A 94 0.32 -4.18 -15.54
N CYS A 95 1.23 -3.22 -15.50
CA CYS A 95 1.90 -2.81 -14.28
C CYS A 95 1.14 -1.65 -13.62
N LYS A 96 0.80 -1.82 -12.34
CA LYS A 96 0.17 -0.78 -11.50
C LYS A 96 0.95 0.55 -11.54
N ASN A 97 2.26 0.48 -11.32
CA ASN A 97 3.13 1.66 -11.29
C ASN A 97 3.30 2.30 -12.69
N ASN A 98 2.72 1.70 -13.73
CA ASN A 98 2.71 2.19 -15.10
C ASN A 98 1.28 2.47 -15.59
N LEU A 99 0.34 2.80 -14.70
CA LEU A 99 -1.06 3.12 -15.03
C LEU A 99 -1.80 2.00 -15.77
N GLY A 100 -1.45 0.75 -15.48
CA GLY A 100 -1.99 -0.43 -16.18
C GLY A 100 -1.38 -0.66 -17.57
N LEU A 101 -0.34 0.08 -17.94
CA LEU A 101 0.47 -0.22 -19.12
C LEU A 101 1.53 -1.29 -18.78
N LYS A 102 2.02 -1.98 -19.80
CA LYS A 102 3.09 -2.98 -19.67
C LYS A 102 4.38 -2.36 -19.13
N LEU A 103 5.23 -3.15 -18.46
CA LEU A 103 6.45 -2.65 -17.79
C LEU A 103 7.38 -1.82 -18.69
N TYR A 104 7.42 -2.17 -19.98
CA TYR A 104 8.30 -1.56 -20.99
C TYR A 104 7.64 -0.41 -21.76
N ASN A 105 6.37 -0.09 -21.50
CA ASN A 105 5.68 0.97 -22.21
C ASN A 105 6.08 2.34 -21.63
N ASN A 106 7.03 2.99 -22.30
CA ASN A 106 7.52 4.33 -21.99
C ASN A 106 6.94 5.41 -22.92
N ASN A 107 5.92 5.07 -23.72
CA ASN A 107 5.33 6.02 -24.67
C ASN A 107 4.54 7.10 -23.91
N ARG A 108 4.99 8.36 -24.02
CA ARG A 108 4.37 9.52 -23.34
C ARG A 108 2.89 9.69 -23.70
N ILE A 109 2.52 9.43 -24.96
CA ILE A 109 1.14 9.51 -25.43
C ILE A 109 0.30 8.43 -24.77
N ALA A 110 0.80 7.19 -24.74
CA ALA A 110 0.11 6.08 -24.07
C ALA A 110 -0.12 6.38 -22.58
N HIS A 111 0.88 6.97 -21.91
CA HIS A 111 0.76 7.44 -20.53
C HIS A 111 -0.29 8.54 -20.37
N LEU A 112 -0.31 9.53 -21.25
CA LEU A 112 -1.28 10.61 -21.22
C LEU A 112 -2.71 10.08 -21.43
N LEU A 113 -2.91 9.18 -22.40
CA LEU A 113 -4.19 8.52 -22.65
C LEU A 113 -4.62 7.65 -21.47
N ALA A 114 -3.70 6.90 -20.86
CA ALA A 114 -3.99 6.12 -19.66
C ALA A 114 -4.44 7.01 -18.50
N LYS A 115 -3.74 8.14 -18.27
CA LYS A 115 -4.15 9.15 -17.26
C LYS A 115 -5.53 9.74 -17.57
N ALA A 116 -5.76 10.14 -18.82
CA ALA A 116 -7.03 10.70 -19.25
C ALA A 116 -8.19 9.71 -19.05
N LYS A 117 -7.97 8.43 -19.40
CA LYS A 117 -8.94 7.35 -19.20
C LYS A 117 -9.26 7.12 -17.72
N ILE A 118 -8.25 7.17 -16.84
CA ILE A 118 -8.46 7.04 -15.39
C ILE A 118 -9.26 8.24 -14.87
N LYS A 119 -8.87 9.46 -15.26
CA LYS A 119 -9.54 10.69 -14.82
C LYS A 119 -10.99 10.75 -15.29
N SER A 120 -11.25 10.48 -16.58
CA SER A 120 -12.59 10.52 -17.14
C SER A 120 -13.51 9.49 -16.48
N ARG A 121 -13.01 8.28 -16.21
CA ARG A 121 -13.76 7.26 -15.45
C ARG A 121 -14.09 7.72 -14.04
N LEU A 122 -13.15 8.39 -13.36
CA LEU A 122 -13.39 8.92 -12.02
C LEU A 122 -14.47 9.99 -12.02
N GLU A 123 -14.40 10.97 -12.94
CA GLU A 123 -15.42 12.01 -13.05
C GLU A 123 -16.79 11.45 -13.46
N LEU A 124 -16.81 10.49 -14.40
CA LEU A 124 -18.05 9.82 -14.79
C LEU A 124 -18.68 9.06 -13.62
N SER A 125 -17.86 8.39 -12.79
CA SER A 125 -18.34 7.70 -11.58
C SER A 125 -18.90 8.65 -10.52
N ARG A 126 -18.46 9.91 -10.49
CA ARG A 126 -19.02 10.94 -9.60
C ARG A 126 -20.37 11.44 -10.09
N LEU A 127 -20.53 11.58 -11.41
CA LEU A 127 -21.78 12.03 -12.03
C LEU A 127 -22.87 10.94 -11.97
N LEU A 128 -22.49 9.69 -12.19
CA LEU A 128 -23.41 8.55 -12.16
C LEU A 128 -23.48 7.97 -10.74
N ARG A 129 -24.33 8.55 -9.87
CA ARG A 129 -24.53 8.16 -8.46
C ARG A 129 -24.70 6.64 -8.22
N ASN A 130 -25.16 5.89 -9.22
CA ASN A 130 -25.43 4.46 -9.13
C ASN A 130 -24.46 3.57 -9.92
N TYR A 131 -23.48 4.13 -10.63
CA TYR A 131 -22.56 3.36 -11.47
C TYR A 131 -21.11 3.61 -11.07
N HIS A 132 -20.51 2.62 -10.42
CA HIS A 132 -19.13 2.71 -9.96
C HIS A 132 -18.18 2.09 -10.98
N VAL A 133 -17.27 2.92 -11.50
CA VAL A 133 -16.12 2.44 -12.26
C VAL A 133 -14.90 2.55 -11.36
N PRO A 134 -14.37 1.45 -10.81
CA PRO A 134 -13.15 1.52 -10.01
C PRO A 134 -12.03 2.07 -10.90
N PRO A 135 -11.22 3.01 -10.39
CA PRO A 135 -10.12 3.55 -11.16
C PRO A 135 -9.09 2.44 -11.44
N LEU A 136 -8.77 2.24 -12.73
CA LEU A 136 -7.76 1.27 -13.14
C LEU A 136 -6.39 1.64 -12.56
N GLY A 137 -5.66 0.66 -12.02
CA GLY A 137 -4.26 0.82 -11.62
C GLY A 137 -4.03 1.35 -10.20
N ILE A 138 -5.05 1.44 -9.35
CA ILE A 138 -4.87 1.80 -7.94
C ILE A 138 -4.97 0.53 -7.08
N ASN A 139 -3.85 0.12 -6.47
CA ASN A 139 -3.79 -1.01 -5.51
C ASN A 139 -4.33 -0.64 -4.12
N TYR A 140 -5.14 0.41 -4.06
CA TYR A 140 -5.78 0.85 -2.84
C TYR A 140 -7.25 0.64 -3.07
N LEU A 141 -7.91 -0.02 -2.11
CA LEU A 141 -9.36 0.00 -2.04
C LEU A 141 -9.79 1.45 -2.21
N TYR A 142 -10.67 1.71 -3.18
CA TYR A 142 -11.29 3.01 -3.30
C TYR A 142 -12.24 3.16 -2.11
N TYR A 143 -11.70 3.68 -1.00
CA TYR A 143 -12.33 3.66 0.31
C TYR A 143 -13.75 4.21 0.36
N PRO A 144 -14.12 5.27 -0.39
CA PRO A 144 -15.51 5.72 -0.44
C PRO A 144 -16.51 4.62 -0.81
N GLU A 145 -16.16 3.75 -1.75
CA GLU A 145 -17.04 2.63 -2.11
C GLU A 145 -16.72 1.38 -1.31
N ALA A 146 -15.46 1.13 -0.99
CA ALA A 146 -15.08 -0.02 -0.20
C ALA A 146 -15.80 -0.03 1.15
N ILE A 147 -15.91 1.11 1.83
CA ILE A 147 -16.64 1.21 3.10
C ILE A 147 -18.14 0.91 2.92
N ARG A 148 -18.71 1.18 1.74
CA ARG A 148 -20.14 0.93 1.45
C ARG A 148 -20.42 -0.52 1.06
N GLN A 149 -19.53 -1.11 0.25
CA GLN A 149 -19.78 -2.36 -0.47
C GLN A 149 -19.02 -3.55 0.11
N ASN A 150 -17.82 -3.35 0.65
CA ASN A 150 -17.05 -4.43 1.28
C ASN A 150 -17.60 -4.66 2.69
N LEU A 151 -18.31 -5.78 2.89
CA LEU A 151 -18.98 -6.10 4.14
C LEU A 151 -18.01 -6.09 5.33
N SER A 152 -16.81 -6.64 5.17
CA SER A 152 -15.81 -6.71 6.25
C SER A 152 -15.33 -5.32 6.66
N LEU A 153 -15.00 -4.46 5.68
CA LEU A 153 -14.57 -3.08 5.96
C LEU A 153 -15.73 -2.24 6.52
N LYS A 154 -16.93 -2.39 5.95
CA LYS A 154 -18.15 -1.72 6.42
C LYS A 154 -18.41 -2.03 7.90
N ASN A 155 -18.40 -3.31 8.25
CA ASN A 155 -18.66 -3.76 9.62
C ASN A 155 -17.56 -3.25 10.58
N ALA A 156 -16.29 -3.30 10.17
CA ALA A 156 -15.19 -2.79 10.98
C ALA A 156 -15.32 -1.28 11.26
N VAL A 157 -15.68 -0.48 10.25
CA VAL A 157 -15.90 0.96 10.39
C VAL A 157 -17.14 1.25 11.26
N GLU A 158 -18.22 0.50 11.06
CA GLU A 158 -19.44 0.62 11.87
C GLU A 158 -19.16 0.34 13.34
N GLU A 159 -18.50 -0.78 13.64
CA GLU A 159 -18.12 -1.18 14.99
C GLU A 159 -17.24 -0.11 15.66
N ALA A 160 -16.25 0.42 14.94
CA ALA A 160 -15.43 1.52 15.43
C ALA A 160 -16.25 2.77 15.76
N CYS A 161 -17.17 3.18 14.87
CA CYS A 161 -18.02 4.34 15.11
C CYS A 161 -18.94 4.13 16.32
N VAL A 162 -19.51 2.93 16.49
CA VAL A 162 -20.35 2.58 17.63
C VAL A 162 -19.54 2.59 18.93
N SER A 163 -18.39 1.94 18.95
CA SER A 163 -17.49 1.85 20.12
C SER A 163 -17.02 3.24 20.59
N LEU A 164 -16.51 4.06 19.67
CA LEU A 164 -16.04 5.42 19.98
C LEU A 164 -17.16 6.31 20.52
N SER A 165 -18.38 6.17 19.97
CA SER A 165 -19.55 6.92 20.42
C SER A 165 -19.99 6.47 21.82
N ASN A 166 -20.02 5.16 22.09
CA ASN A 166 -20.45 4.63 23.38
C ASN A 166 -19.46 4.99 24.51
N ARG A 167 -18.16 5.07 24.20
CA ARG A 167 -17.10 5.48 25.15
C ARG A 167 -16.92 6.99 25.25
N ASN A 168 -17.64 7.77 24.45
CA ASN A 168 -17.53 9.24 24.39
C ASN A 168 -16.09 9.75 24.18
N VAL A 169 -15.29 9.06 23.36
CA VAL A 169 -13.86 9.39 23.15
C VAL A 169 -13.69 10.70 22.36
N VAL A 170 -14.60 10.96 21.42
CA VAL A 170 -14.59 12.14 20.55
C VAL A 170 -15.89 12.94 20.72
N PRO A 171 -16.10 13.60 21.88
CA PRO A 171 -17.40 14.22 22.24
C PRO A 171 -17.82 15.34 21.30
N TRP A 172 -16.86 15.99 20.63
CA TRP A 172 -17.10 17.05 19.65
C TRP A 172 -17.55 16.53 18.27
N LEU A 173 -17.57 15.20 18.08
CA LEU A 173 -17.91 14.55 16.82
C LEU A 173 -19.08 13.58 17.01
N SER A 174 -19.85 13.33 15.95
CA SER A 174 -20.88 12.28 15.93
C SER A 174 -20.50 11.14 14.97
N PRO A 175 -19.64 10.18 15.35
CA PRO A 175 -19.19 9.08 14.47
C PRO A 175 -20.32 8.34 13.76
N LYS A 176 -21.39 7.96 14.50
CA LYS A 176 -22.56 7.27 13.94
C LYS A 176 -23.24 8.07 12.82
N LYS A 177 -23.33 9.40 12.97
CA LYS A 177 -23.93 10.29 11.96
C LYS A 177 -23.06 10.34 10.70
N ILE A 178 -21.75 10.50 10.86
CA ILE A 178 -20.79 10.52 9.74
C ILE A 178 -20.87 9.22 8.94
N PHE A 179 -20.88 8.08 9.62
CA PHE A 179 -21.02 6.78 8.98
C PHE A 179 -22.34 6.66 8.20
N SER A 180 -23.48 6.98 8.84
CA SER A 180 -24.79 6.98 8.17
C SER A 180 -24.82 7.91 6.94
N ASP A 181 -24.30 9.13 7.06
CA ASP A 181 -24.31 10.11 5.96
C ASP A 181 -23.39 9.66 4.81
N HIS A 182 -22.29 8.97 5.11
CA HIS A 182 -21.42 8.35 4.11
C HIS A 182 -22.11 7.22 3.35
N LEU A 183 -22.82 6.32 4.06
CA LEU A 183 -23.59 5.23 3.45
C LEU A 183 -24.71 5.77 2.56
N LYS A 184 -25.35 6.86 2.98
CA LYS A 184 -26.39 7.57 2.21
C LYS A 184 -25.86 8.42 1.05
N ARG A 185 -24.55 8.38 0.77
CA ARG A 185 -23.87 9.18 -0.27
C ARG A 185 -24.12 10.70 -0.14
N LYS A 186 -24.37 11.22 1.07
CA LYS A 186 -24.56 12.68 1.26
C LYS A 186 -23.26 13.45 1.07
N SER A 187 -22.14 12.87 1.50
CA SER A 187 -20.79 13.37 1.25
C SER A 187 -19.77 12.23 1.36
N ASP A 188 -18.55 12.47 0.88
CA ASP A 188 -17.44 11.54 1.03
C ASP A 188 -16.72 11.75 2.36
N TYR A 189 -17.14 10.99 3.38
CA TYR A 189 -16.46 10.90 4.67
C TYR A 189 -15.45 9.74 4.79
N SER A 190 -14.98 9.16 3.69
CA SER A 190 -14.11 7.96 3.76
C SER A 190 -12.86 8.18 4.59
N GLU A 191 -12.18 9.31 4.42
CA GLU A 191 -10.97 9.66 5.18
C GLU A 191 -11.24 9.77 6.68
N ALA A 192 -12.28 10.52 7.07
CA ALA A 192 -12.68 10.65 8.47
C ALA A 192 -13.03 9.29 9.09
N LEU A 193 -13.72 8.42 8.36
CA LEU A 193 -14.09 7.08 8.81
C LEU A 193 -12.88 6.16 8.98
N LEU A 194 -11.87 6.25 8.10
CA LEU A 194 -10.61 5.51 8.26
C LEU A 194 -9.80 6.01 9.46
N ILE A 195 -9.80 7.32 9.72
CA ILE A 195 -9.16 7.89 10.91
C ILE A 195 -9.85 7.37 12.18
N LEU A 196 -11.18 7.35 12.21
CA LEU A 196 -11.95 6.79 13.33
C LEU A 196 -11.68 5.30 13.53
N LEU A 197 -11.60 4.53 12.45
CA LEU A 197 -11.21 3.11 12.51
C LEU A 197 -9.80 2.94 13.09
N GLY A 198 -8.82 3.73 12.61
CA GLY A 198 -7.46 3.70 13.11
C GLY A 198 -7.36 4.08 14.59
N LEU A 199 -8.09 5.10 15.02
CA LEU A 199 -8.20 5.51 16.41
C LEU A 199 -8.73 4.37 17.29
N GLU A 200 -9.83 3.72 16.88
CA GLU A 200 -10.38 2.57 17.60
C GLU A 200 -9.37 1.42 17.72
N VAL A 201 -8.67 1.10 16.63
CA VAL A 201 -7.65 0.04 16.61
C VAL A 201 -6.53 0.34 17.61
N ASN A 202 -6.07 1.60 17.68
CA ASN A 202 -5.05 2.02 18.63
C ASN A 202 -5.53 1.93 20.07
N LEU A 203 -6.74 2.44 20.37
CA LEU A 203 -7.32 2.36 21.73
C LEU A 203 -7.50 0.91 22.20
N ARG A 204 -7.78 -0.03 21.29
CA ARG A 204 -7.86 -1.46 21.61
C ARG A 204 -6.51 -2.13 21.78
N ALA A 205 -5.42 -1.51 21.33
CA ALA A 205 -4.07 -2.06 21.46
C ALA A 205 -3.40 -1.64 22.79
N GLU A 206 -3.89 -0.56 23.41
CA GLU A 206 -3.46 -0.07 24.73
C GLU A 206 -4.09 -0.84 25.91
N ILE A 207 -5.20 -1.56 25.66
CA ILE A 207 -5.89 -2.44 26.61
C ILE A 207 -5.37 -3.88 26.47
#